data_AF-A0A2P7QS42-F1
#
_entry.id   AF-A0A2P7QS42-F1
#
_cell.length_a   1.000
_cell.length_b   1.000
_cell.length_c   1.000
_cell.angle_alpha   90.00
_cell.angle_beta   90.00
_cell.angle_gamma   90.00
#
_symmetry.space_group_name_H-M   'P 1'
#
loop_
_entity.id
_entity.type
_entity.pdbx_description
1 polymer ?
#
loop_
_entity_poly.entity_id
_entity_poly.type
_entity_poly.pdbx_seq_one_letter_code
_entity_poly.pdbx_strand_id
1 'polypeptide(L)'
;MQPVKRRMFRGSAFLIGLAMLSNLAACAQPDSYAGIRLGAGAADPALQALAARAQAGDKTAQLELGIRYQEGRGVPRDLGLAKRLYLGAAAPSGGTTWIYVPGVSKSRGSVMPVNMGPHVPGLPEAKERLRRLRETPKP
;
A
#
# COMPACT_ATOMS: atom_id res chain seq x y z
N MET A 1 16.84 52.85 41.83
CA MET A 1 17.04 53.78 40.70
C MET A 1 17.61 53.03 39.50
N GLN A 2 16.81 52.84 38.45
CA GLN A 2 17.24 52.46 37.11
C GLN A 2 16.27 53.15 36.11
N PRO A 3 16.76 54.02 35.21
CA PRO A 3 15.94 54.61 34.16
C PRO A 3 16.17 53.87 32.83
N VAL A 4 15.11 53.53 32.09
CA VAL A 4 15.26 53.11 30.69
C VAL A 4 14.29 53.91 29.81
N LYS A 5 14.83 54.98 29.24
CA LYS A 5 14.23 55.79 28.19
C LYS A 5 14.23 55.02 26.87
N ARG A 6 13.12 55.15 26.14
CA ARG A 6 12.89 54.72 24.75
C ARG A 6 13.81 55.48 23.76
N ARG A 7 14.33 54.79 22.74
CA ARG A 7 14.52 55.21 21.34
C ARG A 7 15.25 54.09 20.57
N MET A 8 14.57 53.38 19.67
CA MET A 8 14.52 53.65 18.22
C MET A 8 15.80 53.21 17.47
N PHE A 9 15.77 51.99 16.91
CA PHE A 9 16.57 51.53 15.78
C PHE A 9 15.57 51.06 14.72
N ARG A 10 15.29 51.88 13.69
CA ARG A 10 15.97 51.94 12.38
C ARG A 10 15.84 50.61 11.61
N GLY A 11 15.12 50.70 10.50
CA GLY A 11 14.59 49.56 9.75
C GLY A 11 15.59 48.78 8.90
N SER A 12 15.12 47.60 8.50
CA SER A 12 15.45 46.81 7.32
C SER A 12 14.33 45.76 7.28
N ALA A 13 13.30 45.97 6.47
CA ALA A 13 13.25 45.54 5.08
C ALA A 13 13.58 44.05 4.94
N PHE A 14 12.61 43.29 4.41
CA PHE A 14 12.64 41.87 4.08
C PHE A 14 12.64 40.91 5.27
N LEU A 15 11.47 40.32 5.52
CA LEU A 15 11.24 38.86 5.72
C LEU A 15 9.75 38.65 6.10
N ILE A 16 8.84 39.27 5.35
CA ILE A 16 7.41 38.93 5.39
C ILE A 16 7.16 38.11 4.12
N GLY A 17 7.11 36.79 4.24
CA GLY A 17 6.63 35.93 3.17
C GLY A 17 7.46 34.69 2.88
N LEU A 18 7.54 33.74 3.83
CA LEU A 18 7.55 32.31 3.50
C LEU A 18 7.22 31.43 4.73
N ALA A 19 6.19 31.77 5.49
CA ALA A 19 5.63 30.91 6.53
C ALA A 19 4.52 29.99 5.97
N MET A 20 4.73 29.40 4.78
CA MET A 20 3.74 28.60 4.06
C MET A 20 4.44 27.52 3.22
N LEU A 21 5.09 26.55 3.85
CA LEU A 21 5.44 25.26 3.21
C LEU A 21 5.51 24.09 4.20
N SER A 22 4.89 24.23 5.39
CA SER A 22 4.63 23.12 6.31
C SER A 22 3.40 22.33 5.87
N ASN A 23 3.36 21.87 4.63
CA ASN A 23 2.41 20.81 4.26
C ASN A 23 3.04 19.94 3.18
N LEU A 24 4.13 19.26 3.59
CA LEU A 24 4.45 17.97 3.01
C LEU A 24 3.19 17.14 3.20
N ALA A 25 2.42 16.98 2.12
CA ALA A 25 1.47 15.90 1.98
C ALA A 25 2.28 14.61 2.15
N ALA A 26 2.42 14.17 3.40
CA ALA A 26 2.67 12.78 3.70
C ALA A 26 1.58 12.06 2.92
N CYS A 27 1.97 11.29 1.90
CA CYS A 27 1.07 10.31 1.33
C CYS A 27 0.52 9.56 2.52
N ALA A 28 -0.72 9.84 2.92
CA ALA A 28 -1.40 9.16 3.99
C ALA A 28 -1.59 7.75 3.47
N GLN A 29 -0.57 6.91 3.67
CA GLN A 29 -0.68 5.48 3.47
C GLN A 29 -1.89 5.08 4.30
N PRO A 30 -2.78 4.26 3.73
CA PRO A 30 -4.01 3.93 4.43
C PRO A 30 -3.64 3.45 5.83
N ASP A 31 -4.15 4.15 6.85
CA ASP A 31 -3.81 3.89 8.26
C ASP A 31 -4.26 2.48 8.69
N SER A 32 -4.96 1.74 7.82
CA SER A 32 -5.33 0.35 8.01
C SER A 32 -5.28 -0.46 6.72
N TYR A 33 -5.03 -1.76 6.88
CA TYR A 33 -5.10 -2.75 5.82
C TYR A 33 -5.83 -4.00 6.32
N ALA A 34 -6.79 -4.49 5.53
CA ALA A 34 -7.65 -5.61 5.92
C ALA A 34 -8.27 -5.44 7.32
N GLY A 35 -8.60 -4.20 7.74
CA GLY A 35 -9.14 -3.90 9.07
C GLY A 35 -8.10 -3.81 10.20
N ILE A 36 -6.81 -4.04 9.91
CA ILE A 36 -5.71 -3.92 10.87
C ILE A 36 -5.09 -2.53 10.75
N ARG A 37 -5.04 -1.78 11.86
CA ARG A 37 -4.42 -0.44 11.88
C ARG A 37 -2.89 -0.56 11.84
N LEU A 38 -2.25 0.17 10.91
CA LEU A 38 -0.82 0.12 10.61
C LEU A 38 -0.03 1.27 11.27
N GLY A 39 -0.37 1.59 12.52
CA GLY A 39 0.26 2.70 13.24
C GLY A 39 0.56 2.35 14.70
N ALA A 40 1.39 3.17 15.34
CA ALA A 40 1.78 3.00 16.74
C ALA A 40 0.53 2.88 17.65
N GLY A 41 0.56 1.89 18.54
CA GLY A 41 -0.51 1.59 19.50
C GLY A 41 -1.69 0.76 18.98
N ALA A 42 -1.62 0.15 17.78
CA ALA A 42 -2.62 -0.83 17.34
C ALA A 42 -2.34 -2.22 17.95
N ALA A 43 -3.23 -3.18 17.74
CA ALA A 43 -3.10 -4.59 18.17
C ALA A 43 -1.75 -5.23 17.79
N ASP A 44 -1.43 -6.41 18.33
CA ASP A 44 -0.20 -7.22 18.12
C ASP A 44 0.79 -6.69 17.04
N PRO A 45 1.99 -6.21 17.42
CA PRO A 45 2.95 -5.62 16.49
C PRO A 45 3.37 -6.59 15.36
N ALA A 46 3.35 -7.90 15.61
CA ALA A 46 3.66 -8.88 14.58
C ALA A 46 2.56 -8.90 13.49
N LEU A 47 1.30 -8.79 13.89
CA LEU A 47 0.16 -8.72 12.97
C LEU A 47 0.20 -7.43 12.14
N GLN A 48 0.58 -6.31 12.75
CA GLN A 48 0.76 -5.04 12.01
C GLN A 48 1.85 -5.15 10.95
N ALA A 49 3.02 -5.70 11.32
CA ALA A 49 4.13 -5.87 10.39
C ALA A 49 3.75 -6.80 9.23
N LEU A 50 3.01 -7.87 9.52
CA LEU A 50 2.46 -8.77 8.52
C LEU A 50 1.50 -8.04 7.56
N ALA A 51 0.58 -7.24 8.11
CA ALA A 51 -0.39 -6.48 7.33
C ALA A 51 0.29 -5.40 6.48
N ALA A 52 1.30 -4.71 7.00
CA ALA A 52 2.08 -3.74 6.25
C ALA A 52 2.82 -4.38 5.04
N ARG A 53 3.44 -5.55 5.25
CA ARG A 53 4.07 -6.31 4.16
C ARG A 53 3.04 -6.78 3.13
N ALA A 54 1.90 -7.29 3.58
CA ALA A 54 0.83 -7.74 2.70
C ALA A 54 0.27 -6.58 1.85
N GLN A 55 0.12 -5.39 2.44
CA GLN A 55 -0.24 -4.16 1.73
C GLN A 55 0.81 -3.77 0.69
N ALA A 56 2.09 -3.94 1.00
CA ALA A 56 3.19 -3.65 0.08
C ALA A 56 3.31 -4.65 -1.09
N GLY A 57 2.43 -5.66 -1.17
CA GLY A 57 2.41 -6.64 -2.26
C GLY A 57 3.26 -7.89 -2.01
N ASP A 58 3.78 -8.06 -0.79
CA ASP A 58 4.49 -9.28 -0.41
C ASP A 58 3.53 -10.47 -0.44
N LYS A 59 3.68 -11.33 -1.46
CA LYS A 59 2.81 -12.48 -1.69
C LYS A 59 2.84 -13.46 -0.51
N THR A 60 3.97 -13.61 0.17
CA THR A 60 4.09 -14.51 1.33
C THR A 60 3.33 -13.94 2.53
N ALA A 61 3.42 -12.63 2.75
CA ALA A 61 2.65 -11.96 3.79
C ALA A 61 1.14 -11.98 3.49
N GLN A 62 0.74 -11.80 2.23
CA GLN A 62 -0.65 -11.94 1.80
C GLN A 62 -1.18 -13.36 2.04
N LEU A 63 -0.38 -14.38 1.72
CA LEU A 63 -0.74 -15.77 2.01
C LEU A 63 -0.92 -15.99 3.52
N GLU A 64 0.07 -15.66 4.33
CA GLU A 64 0.02 -15.87 5.78
C GLU A 64 -1.13 -15.08 6.44
N LEU A 65 -1.35 -13.83 6.05
CA LEU A 65 -2.48 -13.05 6.56
C LEU A 65 -3.82 -13.68 6.15
N GLY A 66 -3.91 -14.21 4.93
CA GLY A 66 -5.09 -14.95 4.47
C GLY A 66 -5.34 -16.22 5.30
N ILE A 67 -4.28 -16.94 5.69
CA ILE A 67 -4.37 -18.11 6.58
C ILE A 67 -4.92 -17.69 7.94
N ARG A 68 -4.41 -16.60 8.51
CA ARG A 68 -4.90 -16.08 9.79
C ARG A 68 -6.37 -15.70 9.75
N TYR A 69 -6.85 -15.06 8.67
CA TYR A 69 -8.27 -14.78 8.47
C TYR A 69 -9.11 -16.05 8.24
N GLN A 70 -8.57 -17.05 7.56
CA GLN A 70 -9.27 -18.31 7.33
C GLN A 70 -9.49 -19.10 8.63
N GLU A 71 -8.49 -19.09 9.52
CA GLU A 71 -8.44 -19.87 10.76
C GLU A 71 -8.88 -19.07 12.00
N GLY A 72 -8.96 -17.73 11.92
CA GLY A 72 -9.27 -16.87 13.05
C GLY A 72 -8.10 -16.66 14.02
N ARG A 73 -6.84 -16.72 13.54
CA ARG A 73 -5.64 -16.62 14.39
C ARG A 73 -5.22 -15.17 14.59
N GLY A 74 -5.57 -14.60 15.76
CA GLY A 74 -5.26 -13.21 16.11
C GLY A 74 -6.10 -12.16 15.36
N VAL A 75 -7.01 -12.61 14.50
CA VAL A 75 -8.01 -11.81 13.79
C VAL A 75 -9.34 -12.57 13.76
N PRO A 76 -10.50 -11.88 13.67
CA PRO A 76 -11.78 -12.56 13.46
C PRO A 76 -11.75 -13.39 12.18
N ARG A 77 -12.36 -14.58 12.23
CA ARG A 77 -12.44 -15.46 11.05
C ARG A 77 -13.27 -14.79 9.96
N ASP A 78 -12.67 -14.60 8.79
CA ASP A 78 -13.31 -14.02 7.61
C ASP A 78 -12.79 -14.70 6.33
N LEU A 79 -13.62 -15.60 5.78
CA LEU A 79 -13.28 -16.33 4.56
C LEU A 79 -13.28 -15.43 3.31
N GLY A 80 -14.04 -14.33 3.33
CA GLY A 80 -14.08 -13.36 2.24
C GLY A 80 -12.77 -12.58 2.15
N LEU A 81 -12.26 -12.10 3.29
CA LEU A 81 -10.94 -11.48 3.38
C LEU A 81 -9.83 -12.47 3.05
N ALA A 82 -9.88 -13.69 3.59
CA ALA A 82 -8.91 -14.74 3.26
C ALA A 82 -8.83 -14.98 1.74
N LYS A 83 -9.99 -15.11 1.06
CA LYS A 83 -10.06 -15.28 -0.39
C LYS A 83 -9.43 -14.10 -1.14
N ARG A 84 -9.70 -12.85 -0.72
CA ARG A 84 -9.09 -11.65 -1.35
C ARG A 84 -7.57 -11.64 -1.20
N LEU A 85 -7.06 -11.99 -0.02
CA LEU A 85 -5.63 -12.06 0.24
C LEU A 85 -4.95 -13.16 -0.58
N TYR A 86 -5.57 -14.34 -0.67
CA TYR A 86 -5.05 -15.41 -1.52
C TYR A 86 -5.07 -15.05 -3.00
N LEU A 87 -6.06 -14.29 -3.48
CA LEU A 87 -6.09 -13.79 -4.87
C LEU A 87 -4.85 -12.93 -5.17
N GLY A 88 -4.48 -12.03 -4.26
CA GLY A 88 -3.26 -11.23 -4.39
C GLY A 88 -2.00 -12.10 -4.43
N ALA A 89 -1.91 -13.08 -3.51
CA ALA A 89 -0.76 -13.97 -3.42
C ALA A 89 -0.65 -14.93 -4.63
N ALA A 90 -1.77 -15.33 -5.22
CA ALA A 90 -1.84 -16.25 -6.36
C ALA A 90 -1.63 -15.58 -7.72
N ALA A 91 -1.83 -14.27 -7.82
CA ALA A 91 -1.65 -13.51 -9.05
C ALA A 91 -0.15 -13.27 -9.32
N PRO A 92 0.34 -13.39 -10.57
CA PRO A 92 1.67 -12.93 -10.94
C PRO A 92 1.75 -11.39 -10.86
N SER A 93 2.95 -10.85 -10.67
CA SER A 93 3.20 -9.41 -10.68
C SER A 93 4.56 -9.08 -11.29
N GLY A 94 4.70 -7.87 -11.83
CA GLY A 94 5.93 -7.43 -12.53
C GLY A 94 6.10 -8.08 -13.90
N GLY A 95 7.30 -8.03 -14.44
CA GLY A 95 7.64 -8.52 -15.77
C GLY A 95 7.35 -7.52 -16.90
N THR A 96 7.54 -7.97 -18.14
CA THR A 96 7.29 -7.16 -19.34
C THR A 96 5.87 -7.37 -19.83
N THR A 97 5.10 -6.30 -19.93
CA THR A 97 3.79 -6.28 -20.58
C THR A 97 3.90 -5.61 -21.94
N TRP A 98 3.32 -6.21 -22.97
CA TRP A 98 3.26 -5.63 -24.30
C TRP A 98 1.93 -4.90 -24.48
N ILE A 99 1.99 -3.58 -24.63
CA ILE A 99 0.80 -2.75 -24.85
C ILE A 99 0.75 -2.37 -26.33
N TYR A 100 -0.38 -2.66 -26.97
CA TYR A 100 -0.66 -2.17 -28.31
C TYR A 100 -1.14 -0.72 -28.23
N VAL A 101 -0.48 0.16 -28.98
CA VAL A 101 -0.85 1.55 -29.15
C VAL A 101 -1.37 1.72 -30.59
N PRO A 102 -2.67 2.01 -30.79
CA PRO A 102 -3.21 2.22 -32.12
C PRO A 102 -2.58 3.46 -32.77
N GLY A 103 -2.37 3.38 -34.08
CA GLY A 103 -1.87 4.50 -34.86
C GLY A 103 -2.93 5.60 -34.97
N VAL A 104 -2.52 6.86 -34.83
CA VAL A 104 -3.38 8.01 -35.07
C VAL A 104 -3.04 8.66 -36.42
N SER A 105 -4.06 8.97 -37.21
CA SER A 105 -3.95 9.52 -38.57
C SER A 105 -3.16 8.58 -39.51
N LYS A 106 -2.01 9.01 -40.03
CA LYS A 106 -1.16 8.24 -40.97
C LYS A 106 -0.05 7.44 -40.29
N SER A 107 0.04 7.49 -38.96
CA SER A 107 1.03 6.71 -38.20
C SER A 107 0.57 5.26 -38.07
N ARG A 108 1.49 4.29 -38.19
CA ARG A 108 1.20 2.87 -37.90
C ARG A 108 1.06 2.68 -36.40
N GLY A 109 0.21 1.74 -35.99
CA GLY A 109 0.19 1.27 -34.61
C GLY A 109 1.52 0.62 -34.23
N SER A 110 1.84 0.66 -32.95
CA SER A 110 3.08 0.10 -32.41
C SER A 110 2.78 -0.77 -31.18
N VAL A 111 3.67 -1.72 -30.91
CA VAL A 111 3.65 -2.51 -29.67
C VAL A 111 4.78 -1.99 -28.80
N MET A 112 4.44 -1.51 -27.61
CA MET A 112 5.42 -0.97 -26.66
C MET A 112 5.61 -1.94 -25.49
N PRO A 113 6.84 -2.41 -25.23
CA PRO A 113 7.13 -3.13 -24.00
C PRO A 113 7.12 -2.17 -22.81
N VAL A 114 6.38 -2.52 -21.77
CA VAL A 114 6.41 -1.86 -20.46
C VAL A 114 7.02 -2.81 -19.46
N ASN A 115 8.18 -2.45 -18.91
CA ASN A 115 8.85 -3.21 -17.87
C ASN A 115 8.31 -2.78 -16.50
N MET A 116 7.61 -3.69 -15.83
CA MET A 116 7.02 -3.47 -14.49
C MET A 116 7.93 -4.00 -13.36
N GLY A 117 9.23 -4.20 -13.65
CA GLY A 117 10.20 -4.78 -12.74
C GLY A 117 10.31 -6.31 -12.88
N PRO A 118 10.95 -6.99 -11.91
CA PRO A 118 11.12 -8.44 -11.94
C PRO A 118 9.77 -9.17 -12.01
N HIS A 119 9.67 -10.20 -12.86
CA HIS A 119 8.51 -11.07 -12.87
C HIS A 119 8.50 -11.94 -11.61
N VAL A 120 7.50 -11.75 -10.76
CA VAL A 120 7.25 -12.56 -9.57
C VAL A 120 6.06 -13.46 -9.83
N PRO A 121 6.25 -14.80 -9.92
CA PRO A 121 5.15 -15.72 -10.10
C PRO A 121 4.23 -15.71 -8.87
N GLY A 122 2.95 -15.99 -9.09
CA GLY A 122 2.01 -16.20 -7.99
C GLY A 122 2.28 -17.50 -7.24
N LEU A 123 2.00 -17.50 -5.93
CA LEU A 123 2.28 -18.64 -5.06
C LEU A 123 1.35 -19.83 -5.37
N PRO A 124 1.89 -21.05 -5.55
CA PRO A 124 1.09 -22.24 -5.82
C PRO A 124 0.18 -22.60 -4.64
N GLU A 125 0.66 -22.43 -3.39
CA GLU A 125 -0.15 -22.69 -2.20
C GLU A 125 -1.39 -21.77 -2.14
N ALA A 126 -1.23 -20.50 -2.50
CA ALA A 126 -2.34 -19.55 -2.55
C ALA A 126 -3.40 -19.98 -3.58
N LYS A 127 -2.98 -20.49 -4.75
CA LYS A 127 -3.88 -21.04 -5.78
C LYS A 127 -4.67 -22.23 -5.26
N GLU A 128 -4.00 -23.13 -4.54
CA GLU A 128 -4.65 -24.32 -3.97
C GLU A 128 -5.67 -23.95 -2.89
N ARG A 129 -5.32 -23.03 -1.98
CA ARG A 129 -6.25 -22.52 -0.97
C ARG A 129 -7.46 -21.83 -1.60
N LEU A 130 -7.27 -21.07 -2.69
CA LEU A 130 -8.38 -20.49 -3.45
C LEU A 130 -9.30 -21.53 -4.06
N ARG A 131 -8.74 -22.61 -4.61
CA ARG A 131 -9.54 -23.72 -5.16
C ARG A 131 -10.42 -24.32 -4.07
N ARG A 132 -9.83 -24.65 -2.92
CA ARG A 132 -10.57 -25.17 -1.76
C ARG A 132 -11.70 -24.23 -1.31
N LEU A 133 -11.44 -22.93 -1.24
CA LEU A 133 -12.48 -21.93 -0.87
C LEU A 133 -13.56 -21.71 -1.94
N ARG A 134 -13.35 -22.13 -3.20
CA ARG A 134 -14.40 -22.13 -4.23
C ARG A 134 -15.30 -23.36 -4.11
N GLU A 135 -14.73 -24.46 -3.65
CA GLU A 135 -15.43 -25.75 -3.49
C GLU A 135 -16.22 -25.82 -2.18
N THR A 136 -15.93 -24.98 -1.18
CA THR A 136 -16.76 -24.89 0.03
C THR A 136 -18.16 -24.40 -0.35
N PRO A 137 -19.22 -25.22 -0.18
CA PRO A 137 -20.57 -24.79 -0.45
C PRO A 137 -20.93 -23.64 0.50
N LYS A 138 -21.61 -22.62 -0.03
CA LYS A 138 -22.15 -21.54 0.79
C LYS A 138 -23.21 -22.16 1.72
N PRO A 139 -23.16 -21.89 3.04
CA PRO A 139 -24.13 -22.43 3.99
C PRO A 139 -25.55 -21.98 3.66
#